data_AF-A0A380FII8-F1
#
_entry.id   AF-A0A380FII8-F1
#
_cell.length_a   1.000
_cell.length_b   1.000
_cell.length_c   1.000
_cell.angle_alpha   90.00
_cell.angle_beta   90.00
_cell.angle_gamma   90.00
#
_symmetry.space_group_name_H-M   'P 1'
#
loop_
_entity.id
_entity.type
_entity.pdbx_description
1 polymer ?
#
loop_
_entity_poly.entity_id
_entity_poly.type
_entity_poly.pdbx_seq_one_letter_code
_entity_poly.pdbx_strand_id
1 'polypeptide(L)'
;MLLQQGLNVFVVQLPKDMDPDEYIGKHGAEAFNYYVEHEKKAFVLYKVNLHQAEINNNDLAYERYLKEVTMDISYVKSVIQRKKILQEVSELFKVSMDSLINEVGHQQDNSQPPISPKYRHYLNLII
;
A
#
# COMPACT_ATOMS: atom_id res chain seq x y z
N MET A 1 10.89 7.06 3.38
CA MET A 1 10.27 5.93 4.10
C MET A 1 10.57 4.60 3.39
N LEU A 2 10.52 3.47 4.10
CA LEU A 2 10.97 2.15 3.61
C LEU A 2 10.33 1.70 2.28
N LEU A 3 9.04 1.99 2.04
CA LEU A 3 8.37 1.73 0.76
C LEU A 3 9.01 2.48 -0.41
N GLN A 4 9.39 3.75 -0.22
CA GLN A 4 10.05 4.57 -1.25
C GLN A 4 11.43 4.03 -1.63
N GLN A 5 12.06 3.24 -0.75
CA GLN A 5 13.31 2.54 -1.05
C GLN A 5 13.07 1.23 -1.84
N GLY A 6 11.82 0.95 -2.21
CA GLY A 6 11.44 -0.23 -2.99
C GLY A 6 11.41 -1.53 -2.18
N LEU A 7 11.30 -1.43 -0.85
CA LEU A 7 11.12 -2.56 0.06
C LEU A 7 9.64 -2.92 0.18
N ASN A 8 9.32 -4.21 0.22
CA ASN A 8 7.98 -4.67 0.56
C ASN A 8 7.82 -4.67 2.08
N VAL A 9 6.95 -3.80 2.60
CA VAL A 9 6.77 -3.61 4.05
C VAL A 9 5.45 -4.22 4.50
N PHE A 10 5.52 -5.06 5.53
CA PHE A 10 4.37 -5.71 6.15
C PHE A 10 4.28 -5.36 7.64
N VAL A 11 3.07 -5.44 8.17
CA VAL A 11 2.77 -5.24 9.58
C VAL A 11 1.97 -6.44 10.08
N VAL A 12 2.31 -6.90 11.28
CA VAL A 12 1.51 -7.86 12.05
C VAL A 12 1.04 -7.13 13.30
N GLN A 13 -0.27 -7.08 13.51
CA GLN A 13 -0.85 -6.55 14.74
C GLN A 13 -1.01 -7.72 15.71
N LEU A 14 -0.33 -7.68 16.85
CA LEU A 14 -0.56 -8.65 17.93
C LEU A 14 -1.90 -8.35 18.64
N PRO A 15 -2.46 -9.33 19.38
CA PRO A 15 -3.58 -9.09 20.26
C PRO A 15 -3.31 -7.92 21.21
N LYS A 16 -4.38 -7.22 21.59
CA LYS A 16 -4.29 -6.06 22.47
C LYS A 16 -3.57 -6.43 23.78
N ASP A 17 -2.67 -5.56 24.19
CA ASP A 17 -1.89 -5.68 25.43
C ASP A 17 -0.97 -6.91 25.47
N MET A 18 -0.50 -7.39 24.31
CA MET A 18 0.57 -8.39 24.23
C MET A 18 1.74 -7.87 23.40
N ASP A 19 2.95 -7.95 23.95
CA ASP A 19 4.18 -7.85 23.18
C ASP A 19 4.59 -9.23 22.59
N PRO A 20 5.61 -9.30 21.69
CA PRO A 20 6.04 -10.57 21.11
C PRO A 20 6.48 -11.61 22.15
N ASP A 21 7.13 -11.18 23.22
CA ASP A 21 7.67 -12.07 24.24
C ASP A 21 6.54 -12.65 25.10
N GLU A 22 5.55 -11.84 25.46
CA GLU A 22 4.33 -12.26 26.16
C GLU A 22 3.51 -13.24 25.32
N TYR A 23 3.37 -12.98 24.02
CA TYR A 23 2.66 -13.90 23.12
C TYR A 23 3.39 -15.25 23.04
N ILE A 24 4.71 -15.24 22.85
CA ILE A 24 5.52 -16.47 22.81
C ILE A 24 5.47 -17.20 24.15
N GLY A 25 5.56 -16.49 25.28
CA GLY A 25 5.47 -17.08 26.61
C GLY A 25 4.13 -17.76 26.87
N LYS A 26 3.03 -17.18 26.37
CA LYS A 26 1.67 -17.70 26.55
C LYS A 26 1.26 -18.79 25.56
N HIS A 27 1.68 -18.68 24.30
CA HIS A 27 1.20 -19.51 23.20
C HIS A 27 2.28 -20.42 22.58
N GLY A 28 3.55 -20.18 22.90
CA GLY A 28 4.70 -20.89 22.35
C GLY A 28 5.22 -20.28 21.04
N ALA A 29 6.47 -20.61 20.71
CA ALA A 29 7.16 -20.09 19.52
C ALA A 29 6.52 -20.56 18.21
N GLU A 30 6.00 -21.78 18.15
CA GLU A 30 5.33 -22.32 16.96
C GLU A 30 4.05 -21.56 16.64
N ALA A 31 3.21 -21.30 17.64
CA ALA A 31 2.00 -20.50 17.50
C ALA A 31 2.31 -19.06 17.09
N PHE A 32 3.37 -18.45 17.64
CA PHE A 32 3.82 -17.11 17.25
C PHE A 32 4.26 -17.06 15.78
N ASN A 33 5.09 -18.01 15.33
CA ASN A 33 5.53 -18.06 13.93
C ASN A 33 4.35 -18.23 12.97
N TYR A 34 3.42 -19.14 13.30
CA TYR A 34 2.19 -19.30 12.53
C TYR A 34 1.39 -17.99 12.48
N TYR A 35 1.19 -17.33 13.63
CA TYR A 35 0.48 -16.06 13.72
C TYR A 35 1.13 -14.98 12.85
N VAL A 36 2.45 -14.80 12.99
CA VAL A 36 3.22 -13.83 12.22
C VAL A 36 3.10 -14.11 10.73
N GLU A 37 3.10 -15.35 10.26
CA GLU A 37 2.98 -15.68 8.84
C GLU A 37 1.59 -15.40 8.27
N HIS A 38 0.54 -15.67 9.03
CA HIS A 38 -0.84 -15.60 8.55
C HIS A 38 -1.47 -14.21 8.72
N GLU A 39 -1.03 -13.43 9.70
CA GLU A 39 -1.57 -12.09 10.01
C GLU A 39 -0.78 -10.95 9.37
N LYS A 40 0.15 -11.23 8.43
CA LYS A 40 0.89 -10.17 7.71
C LYS A 40 -0.06 -9.38 6.83
N LYS A 41 -0.15 -8.08 7.07
CA LYS A 41 -0.86 -7.12 6.22
C LYS A 41 0.12 -6.16 5.57
N ALA A 42 -0.20 -5.69 4.36
CA ALA A 42 0.63 -4.66 3.73
C ALA A 42 0.58 -3.38 4.58
N PHE A 43 1.73 -2.72 4.76
CA PHE A 43 1.83 -1.50 5.58
C PHE A 43 0.85 -0.40 5.14
N VAL A 44 0.63 -0.30 3.83
CA VAL A 44 -0.30 0.66 3.23
C VAL A 44 -1.73 0.47 3.74
N LEU A 45 -2.20 -0.78 3.81
CA LEU A 45 -3.52 -1.12 4.32
C LEU A 45 -3.62 -0.87 5.82
N TYR A 46 -2.55 -1.16 6.57
CA TYR A 46 -2.49 -0.83 7.99
C TYR A 46 -2.71 0.68 8.24
N LYS A 47 -2.04 1.56 7.47
CA LYS A 47 -2.23 3.01 7.58
C LYS A 47 -3.68 3.44 7.33
N VAL A 48 -4.30 2.96 6.25
CA VAL A 48 -5.70 3.31 5.93
C VAL A 48 -6.63 2.89 7.05
N ASN A 49 -6.47 1.68 7.58
CA ASN A 49 -7.32 1.17 8.66
C ASN A 49 -7.22 2.01 9.94
N LEU A 50 -6.03 2.54 10.29
CA LEU A 50 -5.88 3.43 11.45
C LEU A 50 -6.69 4.72 11.32
N HIS A 51 -6.88 5.22 10.11
CA HIS A 51 -7.56 6.48 9.83
C HIS A 51 -8.99 6.30 9.29
N GLN A 52 -9.54 5.07 9.34
CA GLN A 52 -10.79 4.76 8.67
C GLN A 52 -11.99 5.58 9.18
N ALA A 53 -12.05 5.86 10.49
CA ALA A 53 -13.08 6.74 11.04
C ALA A 53 -12.97 8.16 10.50
N GLU A 54 -11.76 8.69 10.30
CA GLU A 54 -11.54 10.03 9.74
C GLU A 54 -11.92 10.05 8.25
N ILE A 55 -11.48 9.05 7.48
CA ILE A 55 -11.78 8.88 6.06
C ILE A 55 -13.30 8.82 5.81
N ASN A 56 -14.04 8.11 6.65
CA ASN A 56 -15.48 7.92 6.47
C ASN A 56 -16.31 9.17 6.81
N ASN A 57 -15.77 10.12 7.57
CA ASN A 57 -16.54 11.25 8.11
C ASN A 57 -16.04 12.63 7.63
N ASN A 58 -14.99 12.68 6.79
CA ASN A 58 -14.41 13.94 6.32
C ASN A 58 -13.89 13.81 4.89
N ASP A 59 -14.53 14.52 3.95
CA ASP A 59 -14.20 14.50 2.53
C ASP A 59 -12.76 14.98 2.23
N LEU A 60 -12.25 15.95 3.00
CA LEU A 60 -10.87 16.42 2.85
C LEU A 60 -9.87 15.36 3.32
N ALA A 61 -10.18 14.66 4.41
CA ALA A 61 -9.37 13.55 4.89
C ALA A 61 -9.42 12.39 3.88
N TYR A 62 -10.60 12.06 3.37
CA TYR A 62 -10.81 11.08 2.32
C TYR A 62 -9.90 11.34 1.12
N GLU A 63 -9.93 12.56 0.55
CA GLU A 63 -9.12 12.91 -0.61
C GLU A 63 -7.61 12.82 -0.29
N ARG A 64 -7.20 13.33 0.87
CA ARG A 64 -5.80 13.29 1.32
C ARG A 64 -5.29 11.86 1.43
N TYR A 65 -5.99 10.99 2.14
CA TYR A 65 -5.58 9.61 2.34
C TYR A 65 -5.67 8.78 1.06
N LEU A 66 -6.62 9.09 0.17
CA LEU A 66 -6.72 8.42 -1.13
C LEU A 66 -5.49 8.73 -2.00
N LYS A 67 -5.05 10.00 -2.04
CA LYS A 67 -3.82 10.39 -2.75
C LYS A 67 -2.56 9.77 -2.12
N GLU A 68 -2.50 9.76 -0.80
CA GLU A 68 -1.38 9.17 -0.08
C GLU A 68 -1.28 7.66 -0.31
N VAL A 69 -2.41 6.94 -0.26
CA VAL A 69 -2.44 5.49 -0.43
C VAL A 69 -2.13 5.09 -1.87
N THR A 70 -2.62 5.80 -2.88
CA THR A 70 -2.30 5.51 -4.29
C THR A 70 -0.82 5.78 -4.58
N MET A 71 -0.25 6.82 -3.99
CA MET A 71 1.19 7.08 -4.04
C MET A 71 1.99 5.96 -3.37
N ASP A 72 1.59 5.51 -2.18
CA ASP A 72 2.25 4.38 -1.50
C ASP A 72 2.16 3.07 -2.31
N ILE A 73 1.02 2.81 -2.96
CA ILE A 73 0.82 1.64 -3.85
C ILE A 73 1.71 1.72 -5.09
N SER A 74 2.02 2.93 -5.59
CA SER A 74 2.88 3.11 -6.76
C SER A 74 4.28 2.51 -6.55
N TYR A 75 4.78 2.49 -5.32
CA TYR A 75 6.06 1.90 -4.93
C TYR A 75 6.05 0.37 -4.80
N VAL A 76 4.87 -0.27 -4.77
CA VAL A 76 4.76 -1.74 -4.66
C VAL A 76 5.18 -2.38 -5.99
N LYS A 77 6.30 -3.10 -6.00
CA LYS A 77 6.84 -3.68 -7.24
C LYS A 77 6.04 -4.87 -7.76
N SER A 78 5.56 -5.73 -6.85
CA SER A 78 4.81 -6.93 -7.22
C SER A 78 3.44 -6.57 -7.77
N VAL A 79 3.19 -6.94 -9.04
CA VAL A 79 1.90 -6.71 -9.71
C VAL A 79 0.76 -7.43 -8.99
N ILE A 80 0.98 -8.66 -8.54
CA ILE A 80 -0.03 -9.45 -7.83
C ILE A 80 -0.39 -8.79 -6.49
N GLN A 81 0.62 -8.38 -5.70
CA GLN A 81 0.38 -7.71 -4.42
C GLN A 81 -0.29 -6.36 -4.61
N ARG A 82 0.16 -5.57 -5.59
CA ARG A 82 -0.47 -4.30 -5.94
C ARG A 82 -1.95 -4.49 -6.32
N LYS A 83 -2.28 -5.51 -7.12
CA LYS A 83 -3.66 -5.81 -7.48
C LYS A 83 -4.51 -6.15 -6.25
N LYS A 84 -4.00 -7.00 -5.34
CA LYS A 84 -4.67 -7.35 -4.08
C LYS A 84 -4.91 -6.10 -3.21
N ILE A 85 -3.88 -5.28 -3.03
CA ILE A 85 -3.98 -4.05 -2.22
C ILE A 85 -4.98 -3.07 -2.84
N LEU A 86 -4.97 -2.89 -4.16
CA LEU A 86 -5.93 -2.03 -4.86
C LEU A 86 -7.38 -2.48 -4.68
N GLN A 87 -7.62 -3.79 -4.67
CA GLN A 87 -8.95 -4.35 -4.41
C GLN A 87 -9.41 -4.01 -2.98
N GLU A 88 -8.54 -4.21 -1.98
CA GLU A 88 -8.88 -3.86 -0.59
C GLU A 88 -9.11 -2.35 -0.42
N VAL A 89 -8.28 -1.50 -1.04
CA VAL A 89 -8.47 -0.03 -1.01
C VAL A 89 -9.76 0.39 -1.72
N SER A 90 -10.12 -0.25 -2.84
CA SER A 90 -11.40 -0.03 -3.54
C SER A 90 -12.59 -0.22 -2.61
N GLU A 91 -12.57 -1.27 -1.79
CA GLU A 91 -13.61 -1.57 -0.81
C GLU A 91 -13.63 -0.55 0.34
N LEU A 92 -12.46 -0.19 0.89
CA LEU A 92 -12.35 0.76 2.00
C LEU A 92 -12.80 2.18 1.62
N PHE A 93 -12.43 2.64 0.42
CA PHE A 93 -12.75 4.00 -0.07
C PHE A 93 -14.04 4.05 -0.92
N LYS A 94 -14.65 2.91 -1.22
CA LYS A 94 -15.86 2.79 -2.07
C LYS A 94 -15.69 3.43 -3.45
N VAL A 95 -14.53 3.22 -4.06
CA VAL A 95 -14.19 3.72 -5.42
C VAL A 95 -13.92 2.54 -6.32
N SER A 96 -14.24 2.66 -7.61
CA SER A 96 -13.97 1.58 -8.56
C SER A 96 -12.47 1.28 -8.67
N MET A 97 -12.16 0.00 -8.86
CA MET A 97 -10.79 -0.46 -9.05
C MET A 97 -10.12 0.21 -10.25
N ASP A 98 -10.86 0.41 -11.35
CA ASP A 98 -10.34 1.07 -12.56
C ASP A 98 -9.90 2.51 -12.29
N SER A 99 -10.65 3.27 -11.49
CA SER A 99 -10.27 4.63 -11.11
C SER A 99 -8.98 4.64 -10.28
N LEU A 100 -8.82 3.68 -9.37
CA LEU A 100 -7.58 3.55 -8.59
C LEU A 100 -6.38 3.13 -9.44
N ILE A 101 -6.58 2.24 -10.42
CA ILE A 101 -5.53 1.84 -11.36
C ILE A 101 -5.04 3.06 -12.15
N ASN A 102 -5.96 3.88 -12.66
CA ASN A 102 -5.63 5.10 -13.40
C ASN A 102 -4.86 6.09 -12.51
N GLU A 103 -5.32 6.32 -11.28
CA GLU A 103 -4.66 7.21 -10.34
C GLU A 103 -3.23 6.75 -10.02
N VAL A 104 -3.03 5.45 -9.73
CA VAL A 104 -1.69 4.90 -9.49
C VAL A 104 -0.79 5.05 -10.72
N GLY A 105 -1.33 4.86 -11.93
CA GLY A 105 -0.62 5.09 -13.18
C GLY A 105 -0.10 6.53 -13.29
N HIS A 106 -0.95 7.52 -13.00
CA HIS A 106 -0.55 8.94 -12.97
C HIS A 106 0.56 9.22 -11.94
N GLN A 107 0.54 8.58 -10.77
CA GLN A 107 1.61 8.74 -9.77
C GLN A 107 2.95 8.16 -10.27
N GLN A 108 2.92 7.06 -11.03
CA GLN A 108 4.12 6.46 -11.61
C GLN A 108 4.74 7.35 -12.70
N ASP A 109 3.91 7.98 -13.53
CA ASP A 109 4.36 8.93 -14.56
C ASP A 109 4.99 10.18 -13.94
N ASN A 110 4.40 10.71 -12.86
CA ASN A 110 4.92 11.88 -12.15
C ASN A 110 6.22 11.58 -11.36
N SER A 111 6.47 10.31 -11.04
CA SER A 111 7.67 9.87 -10.34
C SER A 111 8.86 9.63 -11.28
N GLN A 112 8.63 9.59 -12.60
CA GLN A 112 9.70 9.61 -13.59
C GLN A 112 10.16 11.05 -13.83
N PRO A 113 11.47 11.35 -13.85
CA PRO A 113 11.93 12.67 -14.28
C PRO A 113 11.38 12.92 -15.70
N PRO A 114 10.94 14.14 -16.03
CA PRO A 114 10.39 14.43 -17.35
C PRO A 114 11.40 13.97 -18.41
N ILE A 115 10.97 13.06 -19.29
CA ILE A 115 11.80 12.57 -20.39
C ILE A 115 12.25 13.80 -21.15
N SER A 116 13.57 14.07 -21.15
CA SER A 116 14.08 15.27 -21.79
C SER A 116 13.61 15.29 -23.25
N PRO A 117 13.17 16.45 -23.79
CA PRO A 117 12.65 16.53 -25.16
C PRO A 117 13.63 16.00 -26.21
N LYS A 118 14.93 15.99 -25.89
CA LYS A 118 16.00 15.40 -26.70
C LYS A 118 15.82 13.89 -26.95
N TYR A 119 15.17 13.15 -26.07
CA TYR A 119 15.01 11.70 -26.19
C TYR A 119 13.63 11.24 -26.69
N ARG A 120 12.65 12.15 -26.80
CA ARG A 120 11.31 11.84 -27.34
C ARG A 120 11.35 11.34 -28.78
N HIS A 121 12.30 11.79 -29.57
CA HIS A 121 12.42 11.40 -30.99
C HIS A 121 12.80 9.92 -31.14
N TYR A 122 13.62 9.35 -30.25
CA TYR A 122 14.10 7.97 -30.38
C TYR A 122 13.03 6.91 -30.06
N LEU A 123 11.98 7.26 -29.33
CA LEU A 123 10.89 6.34 -29.00
C LEU A 123 9.91 6.15 -30.16
N ASN A 124 9.73 7.16 -31.02
CA ASN A 124 8.87 7.08 -32.21
C ASN A 124 9.49 6.29 -33.36
N LEU A 125 10.74 5.83 -33.22
CA LEU A 125 11.47 5.04 -34.22
C LEU A 125 11.45 3.53 -33.93
N ILE A 126 10.91 3.10 -32.78
CA ILE A 126 10.94 1.69 -32.32
C ILE A 126 9.54 1.05 -32.32
N ILE A 127 8.51 1.72 -32.85
CA ILE A 127 7.15 1.18 -33.01
C ILE A 127 6.77 1.13 -34.48
#